data_AF-A0A8C5RG00-F1
#
_entry.id   AF-A0A8C5RG00-F1
#
_cell.length_a   1.000
_cell.length_b   1.000
_cell.length_c   1.000
_cell.angle_alpha   90.00
_cell.angle_beta   90.00
_cell.angle_gamma   90.00
#
_symmetry.space_group_name_H-M   'P 1'
#
loop_
_entity.id
_entity.type
_entity.pdbx_description
1 polymer ?
#
loop_
_entity_poly.entity_id
_entity_poly.type
_entity_poly.pdbx_seq_one_letter_code
_entity_poly.pdbx_strand_id
1 'polypeptide(L)'
;MNVNDIGAVRDGTPCGNNTMCIEGSCIDVSILKYDCNVTMCHNRGVCNTFKHCHCDVGWAPPDCRNSGYGGSIDSGPLPVSVQAKGDLKTIAVAGIFCAFCLTIVSSGLVIWFKNGLRNPFGKFQGRVHATKANDEGTPV
;
A
#
# COMPACT_ATOMS: atom_id res chain seq x y z
N MET A 1 26.18 44.52 7.80
CA MET A 1 24.98 43.75 8.20
C MET A 1 23.85 44.76 8.26
N ASN A 2 22.81 44.59 7.43
CA ASN A 2 21.61 45.43 7.53
C ASN A 2 20.85 44.95 8.77
N VAL A 3 20.81 45.78 9.81
CA VAL A 3 20.06 45.47 11.03
C VAL A 3 18.61 45.77 10.70
N ASN A 4 17.82 44.72 10.47
CA ASN A 4 16.38 44.87 10.35
C ASN A 4 15.86 45.42 11.68
N ASP A 5 15.19 46.57 11.63
CA ASP A 5 14.53 47.14 12.81
C ASP A 5 13.49 46.14 13.34
N ILE A 6 13.66 45.72 14.58
CA ILE A 6 12.78 44.73 15.24
C ILE A 6 11.35 45.29 15.37
N GLY A 7 11.20 46.62 15.42
CA GLY A 7 9.89 47.29 15.46
C GLY A 7 9.23 47.47 14.09
N ALA A 8 9.94 47.19 13.00
CA ALA A 8 9.38 47.33 11.66
C ALA A 8 8.45 46.15 11.30
N VAL A 9 7.39 46.46 10.56
CA VAL A 9 6.50 45.45 9.99
C VAL A 9 7.29 44.59 9.00
N ARG A 10 7.15 43.27 9.10
CA ARG A 10 7.86 42.32 8.25
C ARG A 10 7.31 42.32 6.83
N ASP A 11 8.19 42.11 5.85
CA ASP A 11 7.78 41.88 4.47
C ASP A 11 6.84 40.68 4.37
N GLY A 12 5.85 40.79 3.49
CA GLY A 12 4.77 39.82 3.33
C GLY A 12 3.63 39.97 4.34
N THR A 13 3.71 40.88 5.32
CA THR A 13 2.60 41.11 6.26
C THR A 13 1.42 41.73 5.52
N PRO A 14 0.19 41.18 5.63
CA PRO A 14 -0.98 41.78 5.01
C PRO A 14 -1.29 43.14 5.66
N CYS A 15 -1.47 44.17 4.84
CA CYS A 15 -1.72 45.55 5.30
C CYS A 15 -3.03 46.15 4.75
N GLY A 16 -3.77 45.40 3.95
CA GLY A 16 -5.05 45.81 3.36
C GLY A 16 -5.59 44.75 2.41
N ASN A 17 -6.67 45.08 1.69
CA ASN A 17 -7.25 44.16 0.71
C ASN A 17 -6.33 44.05 -0.51
N ASN A 18 -5.91 42.83 -0.86
CA ASN A 18 -4.95 42.56 -1.94
C ASN A 18 -3.64 43.35 -1.82
N THR A 19 -3.21 43.72 -0.61
CA THR A 19 -1.95 44.44 -0.38
C THR A 19 -1.11 43.81 0.75
N MET A 20 0.21 43.94 0.64
CA MET A 20 1.16 43.48 1.65
C MET A 20 2.33 44.46 1.83
N CYS A 21 2.99 44.39 2.99
CA CYS A 21 4.18 45.17 3.26
C CYS A 21 5.39 44.62 2.51
N ILE A 22 6.13 45.48 1.81
CA ILE A 22 7.49 45.22 1.30
C ILE A 22 8.31 46.48 1.52
N GLU A 23 9.49 46.35 2.13
CA GLU A 23 10.42 47.46 2.39
C GLU A 23 9.72 48.64 3.10
N GLY A 24 8.84 48.34 4.06
CA GLY A 24 8.08 49.33 4.83
C GLY A 24 6.91 50.00 4.08
N SER A 25 6.66 49.63 2.83
CA SER A 25 5.56 50.16 2.02
C SER A 25 4.43 49.15 1.86
N CYS A 26 3.18 49.59 1.99
CA CYS A 26 2.01 48.75 1.70
C CYS A 26 1.70 48.79 0.20
N ILE A 27 1.95 47.69 -0.50
CA ILE A 27 1.85 47.62 -1.96
C ILE A 27 0.98 46.45 -2.41
N ASP A 28 0.46 46.53 -3.64
CA ASP A 28 -0.47 45.55 -4.19
C ASP A 28 0.20 44.18 -4.44
N VAL A 29 -0.45 43.07 -4.07
CA VAL A 29 0.11 41.72 -4.24
C VAL A 29 0.33 41.32 -5.69
N SER A 30 -0.29 42.01 -6.65
CA SER A 30 -0.10 41.79 -8.09
C SER A 30 1.35 41.98 -8.56
N ILE A 31 2.19 42.70 -7.81
CA ILE A 31 3.62 42.84 -8.12
C ILE A 31 4.35 41.50 -8.14
N LEU A 32 3.83 40.49 -7.41
CA LEU A 32 4.40 39.15 -7.34
C LEU A 32 4.27 38.41 -8.68
N LYS A 33 3.37 38.87 -9.56
CA LYS A 33 3.05 38.24 -10.86
C LYS A 33 2.87 36.74 -10.70
N TYR A 34 2.07 36.36 -9.70
CA TYR A 34 1.82 34.98 -9.35
C TYR A 34 0.82 34.36 -10.33
N ASP A 35 1.28 33.40 -11.12
CA ASP A 35 0.58 32.81 -12.26
C ASP A 35 0.29 31.30 -12.06
N CYS A 36 0.53 30.78 -10.87
CA CYS A 36 0.23 29.38 -10.54
C CYS A 36 -1.20 29.22 -10.02
N ASN A 37 -1.95 28.29 -10.61
CA ASN A 37 -3.33 27.96 -10.24
C ASN A 37 -3.44 26.47 -9.88
N VAL A 38 -4.37 26.10 -9.00
CA VAL A 38 -4.65 24.71 -8.60
C VAL A 38 -4.93 23.77 -9.77
N THR A 39 -5.42 24.30 -10.90
CA THR A 39 -5.62 23.53 -12.13
C THR A 39 -4.31 23.06 -12.76
N MET A 40 -3.20 23.80 -12.61
CA MET A 40 -1.87 23.34 -13.04
C MET A 40 -1.41 22.12 -12.22
N CYS A 41 -1.83 22.05 -10.97
CA CYS A 41 -1.58 20.92 -10.08
C CYS A 41 -2.63 19.81 -10.21
N HIS A 42 -3.34 19.74 -11.34
CA HIS A 42 -4.41 18.77 -11.60
C HIS A 42 -5.49 18.69 -10.49
N ASN A 43 -5.70 19.78 -9.74
CA ASN A 43 -6.56 19.83 -8.55
C ASN A 43 -6.20 18.76 -7.49
N ARG A 44 -4.92 18.40 -7.40
CA ARG A 44 -4.35 17.36 -6.53
C ARG A 44 -3.16 17.89 -5.72
N GLY A 45 -3.20 19.19 -5.43
CA GLY A 45 -2.15 19.90 -4.73
C GLY A 45 -2.37 21.41 -4.76
N VAL A 46 -1.42 22.12 -4.17
CA VAL A 46 -1.43 23.59 -4.05
C VAL A 46 -0.13 24.19 -4.58
N CYS A 47 -0.19 25.40 -5.11
CA CYS A 47 1.01 26.10 -5.56
C CYS A 47 1.78 26.70 -4.38
N ASN A 48 3.10 26.58 -4.39
CA ASN A 48 3.97 27.20 -3.38
C ASN A 48 4.60 28.53 -3.88
N THR A 49 5.42 29.16 -3.05
CA THR A 49 6.07 30.45 -3.36
C THR A 49 7.01 30.41 -4.57
N PHE A 50 7.49 29.23 -4.97
CA PHE A 50 8.31 29.03 -6.17
C PHE A 50 7.48 28.76 -7.43
N LYS A 51 6.14 28.84 -7.32
CA LYS A 51 5.19 28.52 -8.41
C LYS A 51 5.23 27.04 -8.82
N HIS A 52 5.67 26.17 -7.92
CA HIS A 52 5.64 24.72 -8.12
C HIS A 52 4.47 24.10 -7.34
N CYS A 53 4.01 22.94 -7.78
CA CYS A 53 2.95 22.21 -7.09
C CYS A 53 3.50 21.43 -5.90
N HIS A 54 2.88 21.63 -4.75
CA HIS A 54 2.95 20.76 -3.59
C HIS A 54 1.78 19.78 -3.65
N CYS A 55 2.07 18.54 -4.05
CA CYS A 55 1.07 17.52 -4.31
C CYS A 55 0.56 16.86 -3.02
N ASP A 56 -0.72 16.51 -3.05
CA ASP A 56 -1.35 15.72 -2.00
C ASP A 56 -0.76 14.31 -1.93
N VAL A 57 -0.93 13.65 -0.79
CA VAL A 57 -0.51 12.25 -0.60
C VAL A 57 -1.17 11.37 -1.67
N GLY A 58 -0.35 10.56 -2.35
CA GLY A 58 -0.79 9.72 -3.47
C GLY A 58 -0.44 10.28 -4.85
N TRP A 59 0.03 11.53 -4.95
CA TRP A 59 0.41 12.20 -6.21
C TRP A 59 1.86 12.67 -6.23
N ALA A 60 2.48 12.70 -7.41
CA ALA A 60 3.88 13.08 -7.59
C ALA A 60 4.01 14.48 -8.22
N PRO A 61 4.93 15.33 -7.72
CA PRO A 61 5.35 16.53 -8.45
C PRO A 61 5.98 16.17 -9.80
N PRO A 62 6.03 17.09 -10.79
CA PRO A 62 5.86 18.54 -10.65
C PRO A 62 4.43 19.08 -10.79
N ASP A 63 3.50 18.30 -11.32
CA ASP A 63 2.14 18.75 -11.70
C ASP A 63 1.02 17.94 -11.04
N CYS A 64 1.35 16.99 -10.16
CA CYS A 64 0.40 16.10 -9.47
C CYS A 64 -0.45 15.23 -10.40
N ARG A 65 0.05 14.95 -11.61
CA ARG A 65 -0.63 14.08 -12.58
C ARG A 65 -0.50 12.60 -12.24
N ASN A 66 0.72 12.19 -11.86
CA ASN A 66 1.08 10.78 -11.67
C ASN A 66 1.01 10.38 -10.20
N SER A 67 0.80 9.09 -9.93
CA SER A 67 0.82 8.60 -8.55
C SER A 67 2.20 8.78 -7.91
N GLY A 68 2.25 9.15 -6.62
CA GLY A 68 3.48 9.37 -5.87
C GLY A 68 3.26 9.52 -4.37
N TYR A 69 4.29 10.01 -3.69
CA TYR A 69 4.29 10.15 -2.22
C TYR A 69 3.79 11.52 -1.72
N GLY A 70 3.39 12.43 -2.62
CA GLY A 70 3.09 13.82 -2.31
C GLY A 70 4.32 14.73 -2.36
N GLY A 71 4.15 15.96 -1.88
CA GLY A 71 5.21 16.95 -1.73
C GLY A 71 5.48 17.82 -2.97
N SER A 72 6.49 18.68 -2.89
CA SER A 72 6.95 19.54 -4.00
C SER A 72 8.38 19.17 -4.41
N ILE A 73 8.79 19.59 -5.61
CA ILE A 73 10.19 19.51 -6.05
C ILE A 73 11.15 20.33 -5.16
N ASP A 74 10.63 21.28 -4.36
CA ASP A 74 11.44 22.19 -3.54
C ASP A 74 11.70 21.70 -2.11
N SER A 75 10.91 20.75 -1.60
CA SER A 75 10.92 20.39 -0.16
C SER A 75 11.98 19.34 0.22
N GLY A 76 12.83 18.92 -0.71
CA GLY A 76 13.76 17.81 -0.52
C GLY A 76 13.04 16.46 -0.37
N PRO A 77 13.78 15.33 -0.29
CA PRO A 77 13.17 14.01 -0.20
C PRO A 77 12.35 13.86 1.10
N LEU A 78 11.11 13.37 0.97
CA LEU A 78 10.26 13.05 2.11
C LEU A 78 10.96 12.01 3.02
N PRO A 79 10.87 12.14 4.36
CA PRO A 79 11.38 11.10 5.26
C PRO A 79 10.67 9.77 4.96
N VAL A 80 11.47 8.74 4.67
CA VAL A 80 11.06 7.38 4.22
C VAL A 80 10.16 6.63 5.22
N SER A 81 9.83 7.22 6.37
CA SER A 81 9.12 6.57 7.47
C SER A 81 7.61 6.44 7.29
N VAL A 82 7.00 7.01 6.24
CA VAL A 82 5.53 7.00 6.10
C VAL A 82 5.00 5.64 5.64
N GLN A 83 5.80 4.76 5.04
CA GLN A 83 5.21 3.66 4.27
C GLN A 83 5.88 2.29 4.46
N ALA A 84 5.77 1.80 5.69
CA ALA A 84 5.71 0.36 5.94
C ALA A 84 4.52 0.01 6.83
N LYS A 85 3.34 0.61 6.59
CA LYS A 85 2.08 0.01 7.06
C LYS A 85 1.65 -1.02 6.02
N GLY A 86 2.33 -2.15 6.01
CA GLY A 86 1.66 -3.38 5.58
C GLY A 86 0.47 -3.54 6.51
N ASP A 87 -0.74 -3.54 5.97
CA ASP A 87 -1.95 -3.76 6.77
C ASP A 87 -1.79 -5.07 7.53
N LEU A 88 -1.54 -4.98 8.84
CA LEU A 88 -1.31 -6.11 9.74
C LEU A 88 -2.44 -7.15 9.64
N LYS A 89 -3.65 -6.69 9.26
CA LYS A 89 -4.80 -7.54 8.99
C LYS A 89 -4.62 -8.46 7.78
N THR A 90 -4.00 -7.97 6.72
CA THR A 90 -3.77 -8.75 5.48
C THR A 90 -2.76 -9.87 5.73
N ILE A 91 -1.72 -9.60 6.53
CA ILE A 91 -0.71 -10.61 6.93
C ILE A 91 -1.35 -11.69 7.82
N ALA A 92 -2.21 -11.29 8.76
CA ALA A 92 -2.88 -12.23 9.67
C ALA A 92 -3.80 -13.21 8.92
N VAL A 93 -4.59 -12.73 7.96
CA VAL A 93 -5.51 -13.58 7.17
C VAL A 93 -4.73 -14.57 6.29
N ALA A 94 -3.67 -14.12 5.62
CA ALA A 94 -2.82 -14.99 4.81
C ALA A 94 -2.15 -16.08 5.64
N GLY A 95 -1.68 -15.74 6.85
CA GLY A 95 -1.08 -16.70 7.78
C GLY A 95 -2.05 -17.80 8.21
N ILE A 96 -3.29 -17.44 8.55
CA ILE A 96 -4.33 -18.39 8.94
C ILE A 96 -4.64 -19.35 7.79
N PHE A 97 -4.82 -18.83 6.57
CA PHE A 97 -5.13 -19.66 5.41
C PHE A 97 -4.00 -20.66 5.09
N CYS A 98 -2.74 -20.20 5.11
CA CYS A 98 -1.58 -21.08 4.93
C CYS A 98 -1.53 -22.20 5.97
N ALA A 99 -1.80 -21.90 7.25
CA ALA A 99 -1.84 -22.92 8.30
C ALA A 99 -2.91 -23.99 8.04
N PHE A 100 -4.12 -23.58 7.63
CA PHE A 100 -5.20 -24.52 7.27
C PHE A 100 -4.87 -25.37 6.03
N CYS A 101 -4.25 -24.79 5.00
CA CYS A 101 -3.86 -25.57 3.82
C CYS A 101 -2.82 -26.64 4.16
N LEU A 102 -1.83 -26.32 5.01
CA LEU A 102 -0.78 -27.26 5.40
C LEU A 102 -1.32 -28.44 6.22
N THR A 103 -2.31 -28.23 7.07
CA THR A 103 -2.94 -29.31 7.85
C THR A 103 -3.78 -30.23 6.96
N ILE A 104 -4.47 -29.69 5.96
CA ILE A 104 -5.25 -30.48 4.99
C ILE A 104 -4.33 -31.31 4.09
N VAL A 105 -3.24 -30.72 3.58
CA VAL A 105 -2.30 -31.43 2.72
C VAL A 105 -1.58 -32.55 3.48
N SER A 106 -1.08 -32.27 4.69
CA SER A 106 -0.40 -33.28 5.51
C SER A 106 -1.32 -34.43 5.90
N SER A 107 -2.55 -34.16 6.33
CA SER A 107 -3.54 -35.21 6.64
C SER A 107 -3.90 -36.04 5.40
N GLY A 108 -4.09 -35.42 4.24
CA GLY A 108 -4.32 -36.10 2.97
C GLY A 108 -3.16 -37.02 2.57
N LEU A 109 -1.91 -36.55 2.73
CA LEU A 109 -0.70 -37.31 2.43
C LEU A 109 -0.55 -38.53 3.36
N VAL A 110 -0.84 -38.36 4.65
CA VAL A 110 -0.83 -39.46 5.63
C VAL A 110 -1.90 -40.50 5.30
N ILE A 111 -3.13 -40.09 4.97
CA ILE A 111 -4.22 -41.01 4.57
C ILE A 111 -3.84 -41.76 3.29
N TRP A 112 -3.30 -41.06 2.30
CA TRP A 112 -2.86 -41.67 1.05
C TRP A 112 -1.74 -42.70 1.28
N PHE A 113 -0.76 -42.39 2.12
CA PHE A 113 0.35 -43.30 2.43
C PHE A 113 -0.13 -44.53 3.21
N LYS A 114 -1.00 -44.35 4.20
CA LYS A 114 -1.62 -45.46 4.96
C LYS A 114 -2.45 -46.37 4.06
N ASN A 115 -3.23 -45.79 3.14
CA ASN A 115 -4.03 -46.55 2.19
C ASN A 115 -3.15 -47.25 1.15
N GLY A 116 -2.09 -46.60 0.66
CA GLY A 116 -1.12 -47.18 -0.26
C GLY A 116 -0.36 -48.37 0.32
N LEU A 117 0.05 -48.30 1.59
CA LEU A 117 0.67 -49.42 2.32
C LEU A 117 -0.31 -50.54 2.68
N ARG A 118 -1.61 -50.22 2.84
CA ARG A 118 -2.68 -51.19 3.13
C ARG A 118 -3.25 -51.86 1.87
N ASN A 119 -3.15 -51.22 0.72
CA ASN A 119 -3.62 -51.71 -0.59
C ASN A 119 -2.94 -53.01 -1.08
N PRO A 120 -1.67 -53.34 -0.77
CA PRO A 120 -1.11 -54.66 -1.11
C PRO A 120 -1.67 -55.81 -0.25
N PHE A 121 -2.09 -55.54 1.00
CA PHE A 121 -2.61 -56.58 1.91
C PHE A 121 -4.09 -56.92 1.67
N GLY A 122 -4.91 -55.93 1.31
CA GLY A 122 -6.34 -56.15 0.99
C GLY A 122 -6.57 -56.99 -0.27
N LYS A 123 -5.69 -56.87 -1.28
CA LYS A 123 -5.72 -57.75 -2.47
C LYS A 123 -5.35 -59.20 -2.14
N PHE A 124 -4.59 -59.44 -1.06
CA PHE A 124 -4.17 -60.78 -0.66
C PHE A 124 -5.30 -61.55 0.03
N GLN A 125 -6.06 -60.92 0.95
CA GLN A 125 -7.22 -61.56 1.59
C GLN A 125 -8.40 -61.79 0.65
N GLY A 126 -8.66 -60.89 -0.31
CA GLY A 126 -9.75 -61.07 -1.29
C GLY A 126 -9.55 -62.28 -2.20
N ARG A 127 -8.30 -62.63 -2.51
CA ARG A 127 -7.97 -63.80 -3.35
C ARG A 127 -8.06 -65.12 -2.58
N VAL A 128 -7.81 -65.12 -1.27
CA VAL A 128 -7.92 -66.32 -0.41
C VAL A 128 -9.39 -66.68 -0.12
N HIS A 129 -10.28 -65.68 0.02
CA HIS A 129 -11.72 -65.93 0.21
C HIS A 129 -12.42 -66.41 -1.08
N ALA A 130 -11.98 -65.99 -2.27
CA ALA A 130 -12.55 -66.45 -3.53
C ALA A 130 -12.27 -67.94 -3.82
N THR A 131 -11.13 -68.48 -3.39
CA THR A 131 -10.80 -69.89 -3.57
C THR A 131 -11.58 -70.83 -2.65
N LYS A 132 -12.16 -70.31 -1.55
CA LYS A 132 -12.89 -71.12 -0.56
C LYS A 132 -14.40 -71.26 -0.82
N ALA A 133 -14.92 -70.59 -1.85
CA ALA A 133 -16.36 -70.54 -2.13
C ALA A 133 -16.84 -71.56 -3.20
N ASN A 134 -15.94 -72.34 -3.82
CA ASN A 134 -16.28 -73.26 -4.91
C ASN A 134 -16.28 -74.75 -4.53
N ASP A 135 -16.27 -75.11 -3.25
CA ASP A 135 -16.14 -76.51 -2.82
C ASP A 135 -16.99 -76.83 -1.58
N GLU A 136 -18.29 -76.54 -1.60
CA GLU A 136 -19.25 -77.21 -0.70
C GLU A 136 -20.69 -77.17 -1.26
N GLY A 137 -21.18 -78.32 -1.75
CA GLY A 137 -22.51 -78.47 -2.33
C GLY A 137 -22.78 -79.80 -3.05
N THR A 138 -22.60 -80.93 -2.35
CA THR A 138 -23.17 -82.29 -2.51
C THR A 138 -24.72 -82.27 -2.73
N PRO A 139 -25.50 -83.38 -2.93
CA PRO A 139 -25.26 -84.82 -3.13
C PRO A 139 -26.18 -85.51 -4.21
N VAL A 140 -26.14 -86.86 -4.23
CA VAL A 140 -26.97 -87.89 -4.91
C VAL A 140 -26.51 -88.36 -6.28
#